data_AF-A0A8X6I6Y5-F1
#
_entry.id   AF-A0A8X6I6Y5-F1
#
_cell.length_a   1.000
_cell.length_b   1.000
_cell.length_c   1.000
_cell.angle_alpha   90.00
_cell.angle_beta   90.00
_cell.angle_gamma   90.00
#
_symmetry.space_group_name_H-M   'P 1'
#
loop_
_entity.id
_entity.type
_entity.pdbx_description
1 polymer ?
#
loop_
_entity_poly.entity_id
_entity_poly.type
_entity_poly.pdbx_seq_one_letter_code
_entity_poly.pdbx_strand_id
1 'polypeptide(L)'
;MLRPPLREYFKCKIVGGASKRECDIDNAVIGSYYSDENSPSFCYTINTLWSRPHTEIQKIKKSEKIQIEFFIDTTYTGGNESLDEVKRPRFSSLSSPAVQMAIHSPYIVASPYVSGVGFLGGKDYKVKIKADEKHLLPPPYQTNCTDYMPQWRARGGVGPLNQIVNF
;
A
#
# COMPACT_ATOMS: atom_id res chain seq x y z
N MET A 1 16.75 -14.65 0.72
CA MET A 1 15.43 -14.66 1.40
C MET A 1 14.39 -15.06 0.37
N LEU A 2 13.79 -16.24 0.52
CA LEU A 2 12.57 -16.59 -0.22
C LEU A 2 11.45 -15.71 0.34
N ARG A 3 10.74 -15.04 -0.55
CA ARG A 3 9.69 -14.08 -0.20
C ARG A 3 8.36 -14.82 -0.08
N PRO A 4 7.72 -14.85 1.10
CA PRO A 4 6.38 -15.42 1.21
C PRO A 4 5.40 -14.64 0.32
N PRO A 5 4.52 -15.32 -0.43
CA PRO A 5 3.42 -14.71 -1.16
C PRO A 5 2.62 -13.73 -0.29
N LEU A 6 2.23 -12.58 -0.85
CA LEU A 6 1.46 -11.55 -0.12
C LEU A 6 0.21 -12.12 0.57
N ARG A 7 -0.44 -13.09 -0.07
CA ARG A 7 -1.63 -13.79 0.42
C ARG A 7 -1.45 -14.52 1.76
N GLU A 8 -0.21 -14.85 2.14
CA GLU A 8 0.06 -15.57 3.39
C GLU A 8 -0.10 -14.68 4.62
N TYR A 9 0.17 -13.38 4.50
CA TYR A 9 0.13 -12.44 5.63
C TYR A 9 -0.75 -11.22 5.41
N PHE A 10 -1.37 -11.06 4.24
CA PHE A 10 -2.25 -9.95 3.93
C PHE A 10 -3.60 -10.45 3.40
N LYS A 11 -4.68 -10.07 4.08
CA LYS A 11 -6.05 -10.29 3.60
C LYS A 11 -6.73 -8.93 3.43
N CYS A 12 -7.45 -8.77 2.31
CA CYS A 12 -8.14 -7.53 1.99
C CYS A 12 -9.50 -7.84 1.37
N LYS A 13 -10.57 -7.32 2.00
CA LYS A 13 -11.95 -7.53 1.58
C LYS A 13 -12.69 -6.20 1.46
N ILE A 14 -13.48 -6.07 0.41
CA ILE A 14 -14.45 -4.99 0.25
C ILE A 14 -15.81 -5.54 0.71
N VAL A 15 -16.40 -4.89 1.70
CA VAL A 15 -17.67 -5.32 2.29
C VAL A 15 -18.70 -4.19 2.27
N GLY A 16 -19.93 -4.49 1.86
CA GLY A 16 -21.04 -3.53 1.82
C GLY A 16 -22.38 -4.23 1.82
N GLY A 17 -23.25 -3.90 2.78
CA GLY A 17 -24.51 -4.61 2.99
C GLY A 17 -24.28 -6.12 3.15
N ALA A 18 -24.93 -6.93 2.31
CA ALA A 18 -24.72 -8.39 2.25
C ALA A 18 -23.58 -8.81 1.29
N SER A 19 -23.04 -7.90 0.49
CA SER A 19 -22.00 -8.21 -0.49
C SER A 19 -20.59 -8.20 0.14
N LYS A 20 -19.79 -9.20 -0.23
CA LYS A 20 -18.37 -9.33 0.13
C LYS A 20 -17.59 -9.74 -1.12
N ARG A 21 -16.50 -9.06 -1.41
CA ARG A 21 -15.56 -9.42 -2.49
C ARG A 21 -14.12 -9.15 -2.07
N GLU A 22 -13.19 -9.91 -2.64
CA GLU A 22 -11.76 -9.74 -2.36
C GLU A 22 -11.18 -8.52 -3.09
N CYS A 23 -10.15 -7.90 -2.49
CA CYS A 23 -9.36 -6.88 -3.18
C CYS A 23 -8.48 -7.53 -4.26
N ASP A 24 -8.15 -6.77 -5.31
CA ASP A 24 -7.14 -7.22 -6.29
C ASP A 24 -5.73 -7.09 -5.70
N ILE A 25 -5.18 -8.22 -5.28
CA ILE A 25 -3.84 -8.32 -4.70
C ILE A 25 -2.87 -9.09 -5.60
N ASP A 26 -3.36 -9.74 -6.65
CA ASP A 26 -2.52 -10.46 -7.62
C ASP A 26 -1.71 -9.49 -8.48
N ASN A 27 -2.22 -8.27 -8.62
CA ASN A 27 -1.61 -7.18 -9.34
C ASN A 27 -0.79 -6.22 -8.45
N ALA A 28 -0.50 -6.61 -7.21
CA ALA A 28 0.27 -5.78 -6.29
C ALA A 28 1.66 -5.45 -6.86
N VAL A 29 2.01 -4.16 -6.85
CA VAL A 29 3.35 -3.69 -7.21
C VAL A 29 4.20 -3.63 -5.96
N ILE A 30 5.47 -3.96 -6.11
CA ILE A 30 6.41 -4.04 -4.99
C ILE A 30 7.31 -2.82 -5.08
N GLY A 31 7.35 -2.05 -3.99
CA GLY A 31 8.29 -0.96 -3.81
C GLY A 31 9.37 -1.35 -2.80
N SER A 32 10.62 -1.04 -3.13
CA SER A 32 11.74 -1.06 -2.19
C SER A 32 11.79 0.31 -1.51
N TYR A 33 11.22 0.42 -0.31
CA TYR A 33 11.36 1.62 0.51
C TYR A 33 12.30 1.34 1.68
N TYR A 34 13.16 2.31 1.96
CA TYR A 34 13.94 2.33 3.18
C TYR A 34 13.05 2.77 4.33
N SER A 35 13.06 2.01 5.43
CA SER A 35 12.47 2.49 6.67
C SER A 35 13.33 3.60 7.27
N ASP A 36 12.75 4.38 8.18
CA ASP A 36 13.50 5.43 8.93
C ASP A 36 14.69 4.85 9.72
N GLU A 37 14.69 3.55 9.99
CA GLU A 37 15.77 2.82 10.65
C GLU A 37 16.79 2.20 9.67
N ASN A 38 16.80 2.63 8.40
CA ASN A 38 17.63 2.08 7.33
C ASN A 38 17.51 0.55 7.13
N SER A 39 16.41 -0.03 7.62
CA SER A 39 16.15 -1.46 7.46
C SER A 39 15.38 -1.68 6.16
N PRO A 40 15.83 -2.60 5.29
CA PRO A 40 15.10 -2.91 4.07
C PRO A 40 13.72 -3.48 4.43
N SER A 41 12.69 -2.80 3.96
CA SER A 41 11.30 -3.22 4.14
C SER A 41 10.68 -3.50 2.76
N PHE A 42 9.92 -4.59 2.65
CA PHE A 42 9.15 -4.86 1.45
C PHE A 42 7.80 -4.18 1.58
N CYS A 43 7.54 -3.15 0.76
CA CYS A 43 6.21 -2.56 0.68
C CYS A 43 5.47 -3.08 -0.55
N TYR A 44 4.16 -3.19 -0.39
CA TYR A 44 3.24 -3.59 -1.42
C TYR A 44 2.26 -2.46 -1.67
N THR A 45 1.99 -2.20 -2.94
CA THR A 45 0.97 -1.25 -3.37
C THR A 45 -0.10 -2.03 -4.12
N ILE A 46 -1.32 -2.00 -3.58
CA ILE A 46 -2.52 -2.58 -4.20
C ILE A 46 -3.32 -1.49 -4.90
N ASN A 47 -4.11 -1.84 -5.92
CA ASN A 47 -4.92 -0.90 -6.69
C ASN A 47 -4.15 0.27 -7.33
N THR A 48 -2.86 0.09 -7.63
CA THR A 48 -2.06 1.08 -8.36
C THR A 48 -2.16 0.88 -9.86
N LEU A 49 -2.09 1.98 -10.59
CA LEU A 49 -1.99 2.01 -12.05
C LEU A 49 -0.56 2.21 -12.54
N TRP A 50 0.43 2.18 -11.64
CA TRP A 50 1.84 2.29 -12.00
C TRP A 50 2.23 1.26 -13.07
N SER A 51 2.83 1.73 -14.16
CA SER A 51 3.16 0.93 -15.36
C SER A 51 1.98 0.19 -16.00
N ARG A 52 0.74 0.62 -15.71
CA ARG A 52 -0.51 -0.03 -16.14
C ARG A 52 -1.56 0.99 -16.60
N PRO A 53 -1.27 1.77 -17.66
CA PRO A 53 -2.06 2.95 -18.03
C PRO A 53 -3.47 2.66 -18.57
N HIS A 54 -3.74 1.42 -18.93
CA HIS A 54 -5.01 0.97 -19.51
C HIS A 54 -5.82 0.08 -18.56
N THR A 55 -5.33 -0.16 -17.34
CA THR A 55 -6.04 -0.97 -16.35
C THR A 55 -7.16 -0.16 -15.70
N GLU A 56 -8.32 -0.77 -15.53
CA GLU A 56 -9.41 -0.16 -14.77
C GLU A 56 -9.19 -0.33 -13.26
N ILE A 57 -9.40 0.74 -12.51
CA ILE A 57 -9.27 0.72 -11.04
C ILE A 57 -10.47 -0.02 -10.45
N GLN A 58 -10.21 -0.88 -9.46
CA GLN A 58 -11.26 -1.48 -8.64
C GLN A 58 -12.05 -0.38 -7.92
N LYS A 59 -13.25 -0.07 -8.43
CA LYS A 59 -14.13 0.96 -7.85
C LYS A 59 -14.73 0.48 -6.54
N ILE A 60 -14.75 1.35 -5.54
CA ILE A 60 -15.34 1.11 -4.21
C ILE A 60 -16.51 2.08 -4.05
N LYS A 61 -17.69 1.56 -3.69
CA LYS A 61 -18.88 2.38 -3.45
C LYS A 61 -18.77 3.09 -2.11
N LYS A 62 -19.40 4.26 -1.98
CA LYS A 62 -19.43 5.03 -0.72
C LYS A 62 -20.02 4.26 0.47
N SER A 63 -20.92 3.31 0.21
CA SER A 63 -21.52 2.44 1.23
C SER A 63 -20.66 1.22 1.58
N GLU A 64 -19.57 0.98 0.86
CA GLU A 64 -18.64 -0.12 1.10
C GLU A 64 -17.50 0.34 2.02
N LYS A 65 -16.89 -0.61 2.71
CA LYS A 65 -15.67 -0.43 3.50
C LYS A 65 -14.63 -1.48 3.09
N ILE A 66 -13.37 -1.10 3.12
CA ILE A 66 -12.27 -2.07 3.00
C ILE A 66 -11.92 -2.57 4.40
N GLN A 67 -11.84 -3.88 4.57
CA GLN A 67 -11.30 -4.55 5.74
C GLN A 67 -9.95 -5.14 5.36
N ILE A 68 -8.93 -4.77 6.11
CA ILE A 68 -7.55 -5.19 5.90
C ILE A 68 -7.08 -5.91 7.17
N GLU A 69 -6.48 -7.08 7.00
CA GLU A 69 -5.89 -7.87 8.08
C GLU A 69 -4.43 -8.20 7.71
N PHE A 70 -3.52 -7.89 8.63
CA PHE A 70 -2.11 -8.23 8.53
C PHE A 70 -1.75 -9.29 9.57
N PHE A 71 -1.09 -10.36 9.12
CA PHE A 71 -0.61 -11.44 9.97
C PHE A 71 0.91 -11.43 9.97
N ILE A 72 1.52 -10.95 11.04
CA ILE A 72 2.98 -10.99 11.16
C ILE A 72 3.32 -12.22 11.98
N ASP A 73 3.82 -13.25 11.29
CA ASP A 73 4.45 -14.37 11.96
C ASP A 73 5.81 -13.94 12.51
N THR A 74 5.87 -13.70 13.82
CA THR A 74 7.11 -13.36 14.54
C THR A 74 7.87 -14.62 14.96
N THR A 75 7.26 -15.80 14.79
CA THR A 75 7.87 -17.11 15.01
C THR A 75 8.46 -17.60 13.71
N TYR A 76 9.59 -17.00 13.29
CA TYR A 76 10.36 -17.47 12.14
C TYR A 76 11.05 -18.81 12.48
N THR A 77 10.26 -19.88 12.67
CA THR A 77 10.71 -21.25 12.92
C THR A 77 10.21 -22.11 11.77
N GLY A 78 10.85 -21.98 10.61
CA GLY A 78 10.63 -22.82 9.43
C GLY A 78 11.22 -24.22 9.58
N GLY A 79 10.95 -24.92 10.69
CA GLY A 79 11.44 -26.26 10.96
C GLY A 79 10.46 -27.07 11.81
N ASN A 80 10.39 -28.38 11.56
CA ASN A 80 9.79 -29.37 12.46
C ASN A 80 10.60 -29.38 13.77
N GLU A 81 10.38 -28.41 14.66
CA GLU A 81 11.07 -28.35 15.96
C GLU A 81 10.10 -28.67 17.10
N SER A 82 10.64 -29.40 18.10
CA SER A 82 9.92 -29.89 19.27
C SER A 82 9.36 -28.73 20.11
N LEU A 83 8.11 -28.89 20.58
CA LEU A 83 7.41 -27.97 21.48
C LEU A 83 8.11 -27.74 22.83
N ASP A 84 9.12 -28.55 23.17
CA ASP A 84 9.79 -28.53 24.47
C ASP A 84 10.97 -27.54 24.56
N GLU A 85 11.43 -26.94 23.44
CA GLU A 85 12.46 -25.90 23.47
C GLU A 85 11.84 -24.49 23.39
N VAL A 86 11.81 -23.77 24.52
CA VAL A 86 11.48 -22.34 24.55
C VAL A 86 12.62 -21.53 23.91
N LYS A 87 12.68 -21.50 22.57
CA LYS A 87 13.56 -20.57 21.84
C LYS A 87 12.87 -19.22 21.72
N ARG A 88 13.38 -18.24 22.47
CA ARG A 88 13.01 -16.83 22.29
C ARG A 88 13.38 -16.38 20.86
N PRO A 89 12.60 -15.53 20.20
CA PRO A 89 12.96 -15.02 18.88
C PRO A 89 14.37 -14.39 18.92
N ARG A 90 15.23 -14.71 17.93
CA ARG A 90 16.59 -14.15 17.83
C ARG A 90 16.61 -12.63 17.82
N PHE A 91 15.51 -12.02 17.40
CA PHE A 91 15.22 -10.61 17.52
C PHE A 91 13.91 -10.46 18.31
N SER A 92 13.99 -10.40 19.63
CA SER A 92 12.94 -9.75 20.40
C SER A 92 13.08 -8.25 20.13
N SER A 93 12.39 -7.75 19.09
CA SER A 93 12.21 -6.30 19.05
C SER A 93 11.52 -5.92 20.35
N LEU A 94 12.15 -5.04 21.15
CA LEU A 94 11.47 -4.41 22.29
C LEU A 94 10.29 -3.54 21.83
N SER A 95 10.20 -3.25 20.52
CA SER A 95 9.07 -2.56 19.93
C SER A 95 7.96 -3.52 19.52
N SER A 96 6.72 -3.11 19.77
CA SER A 96 5.55 -3.82 19.25
C SER A 96 5.60 -3.85 17.72
N PRO A 97 5.27 -4.99 17.08
CA PRO A 97 5.23 -5.07 15.62
C PRO A 97 4.28 -4.00 15.09
N ALA A 98 4.66 -3.32 14.02
CA ALA A 98 3.86 -2.26 13.43
C ALA A 98 3.82 -2.39 11.90
N VAL A 99 2.71 -1.98 11.31
CA VAL A 99 2.52 -1.86 9.87
C VAL A 99 2.48 -0.39 9.52
N GLN A 100 3.30 0.02 8.54
CA GLN A 100 3.24 1.36 7.96
C GLN A 100 2.34 1.33 6.74
N MET A 101 1.35 2.23 6.67
CA MET A 101 0.41 2.30 5.56
C MET A 101 0.20 3.75 5.10
N ALA A 102 0.30 3.97 3.80
CA ALA A 102 -0.09 5.21 3.14
C ALA A 102 -1.28 4.97 2.21
N ILE A 103 -2.19 5.93 2.16
CA ILE A 103 -3.32 5.95 1.22
C ILE A 103 -3.07 7.10 0.26
N HIS A 104 -3.01 6.79 -1.03
CA HIS A 104 -2.64 7.76 -2.06
C HIS A 104 -3.45 7.55 -3.34
N SER A 105 -3.32 8.50 -4.26
CA SER A 105 -3.89 8.40 -5.61
C SER A 105 -3.31 7.19 -6.35
N PRO A 106 -4.12 6.44 -7.14
CA PRO A 106 -3.68 5.21 -7.79
C PRO A 106 -2.56 5.43 -8.84
N TYR A 107 -2.37 6.67 -9.28
CA TYR A 107 -1.40 7.00 -10.32
C TYR A 107 0.03 7.19 -9.77
N ILE A 108 0.19 7.48 -8.48
CA ILE A 108 1.49 7.64 -7.83
C ILE A 108 1.76 6.44 -6.92
N VAL A 109 3.03 6.22 -6.54
CA VAL A 109 3.39 5.26 -5.49
C VAL A 109 4.06 6.06 -4.36
N ALA A 110 3.44 6.06 -3.19
CA ALA A 110 3.92 6.85 -2.06
C ALA A 110 4.63 5.95 -1.03
N SER A 111 5.75 6.44 -0.50
CA SER A 111 6.45 5.72 0.58
C SER A 111 5.60 5.77 1.86
N PRO A 112 5.24 4.62 2.46
CA PRO A 112 4.51 4.60 3.72
C PRO A 112 5.32 5.16 4.90
N TYR A 113 6.63 5.29 4.77
CA TYR A 113 7.49 5.93 5.79
C TYR A 113 7.46 7.46 5.72
N VAL A 114 7.25 8.03 4.53
CA VAL A 114 7.24 9.49 4.34
C VAL A 114 5.84 10.06 4.49
N SER A 115 4.83 9.38 3.94
CA SER A 115 3.45 9.89 3.86
C SER A 115 2.42 8.96 4.49
N GLY A 116 2.87 7.95 5.24
CA GLY A 116 1.99 6.97 5.87
C GLY A 116 1.83 7.18 7.36
N VAL A 117 1.10 6.24 7.96
CA VAL A 117 0.86 6.17 9.40
C VAL A 117 1.16 4.76 9.89
N GLY A 118 1.74 4.67 11.09
CA GLY A 118 2.06 3.41 11.75
C GLY A 118 0.88 2.87 12.55
N PHE A 119 0.61 1.57 12.37
CA PHE A 119 -0.44 0.83 13.08
C PHE A 119 0.20 -0.29 13.89
N LEU A 120 0.00 -0.29 15.20
CA LEU A 120 0.55 -1.30 16.10
C LEU A 120 -0.23 -2.62 15.97
N GLY A 121 0.48 -3.73 16.00
CA GLY A 121 -0.10 -5.06 16.00
C GLY A 121 -0.99 -5.33 17.23
N GLY A 122 -1.96 -6.22 17.06
CA GLY A 122 -2.91 -6.61 18.12
C GLY A 122 -4.00 -5.58 18.40
N LYS A 123 -4.23 -4.62 17.49
CA LYS A 123 -5.26 -3.58 17.62
C LYS A 123 -6.13 -3.49 16.38
N ASP A 124 -7.39 -3.15 16.59
CA ASP A 124 -8.33 -2.83 15.53
C ASP A 124 -8.40 -1.32 15.31
N TYR A 125 -8.19 -0.89 14.06
CA TYR A 125 -8.21 0.51 13.67
C TYR A 125 -9.38 0.83 12.74
N LYS A 126 -9.98 2.01 12.92
CA LYS A 126 -10.97 2.57 12.00
C LYS A 126 -10.40 3.80 11.33
N VAL A 127 -10.01 3.65 10.06
CA VAL A 127 -9.50 4.74 9.23
C VAL A 127 -10.66 5.36 8.44
N LYS A 128 -10.89 6.66 8.60
CA LYS A 128 -11.87 7.42 7.81
C LYS A 128 -11.12 8.20 6.73
N ILE A 129 -11.48 7.97 5.49
CA ILE A 129 -10.81 8.60 4.33
C ILE A 129 -11.71 9.71 3.80
N LYS A 130 -11.11 10.86 3.51
CA LYS A 130 -11.71 11.94 2.74
C LYS A 130 -10.87 12.15 1.49
N ALA A 131 -11.49 12.06 0.33
CA ALA A 131 -10.84 12.42 -0.93
C ALA A 131 -11.07 13.91 -1.18
N ASP A 132 -9.98 14.65 -1.42
CA ASP A 132 -10.01 16.03 -1.86
C ASP A 132 -9.52 16.08 -3.32
N GLU A 133 -10.35 16.64 -4.20
CA GLU A 133 -10.04 16.79 -5.63
C GLU A 133 -9.96 18.28 -5.97
N LYS A 134 -8.91 18.66 -6.72
CA LYS A 134 -8.69 20.04 -7.16
C LYS A 134 -8.83 20.10 -8.68
N HIS A 135 -9.93 20.71 -9.14
CA HIS A 135 -10.10 21.02 -10.56
C HIS A 135 -9.49 22.39 -10.87
N LEU A 136 -8.59 22.43 -11.83
CA LEU A 136 -7.92 23.65 -12.29
C LEU A 136 -8.51 24.04 -13.64
N LEU A 137 -8.64 25.36 -13.88
CA LEU A 137 -9.20 25.86 -15.12
C LEU A 137 -8.24 25.61 -16.31
N PRO A 138 -8.75 25.29 -17.50
CA PRO A 138 -7.93 25.21 -18.71
C PRO A 138 -7.39 26.61 -19.09
N PRO A 139 -6.44 26.71 -20.03
CA PRO A 139 -6.09 27.99 -20.64
C PRO A 139 -7.35 28.77 -21.07
N PRO A 140 -7.40 30.11 -20.94
CA PRO A 140 -6.30 31.06 -20.79
C PRO A 140 -5.98 31.47 -19.33
N TYR A 141 -6.59 30.82 -18.33
CA TYR A 141 -6.32 31.15 -16.93
C TYR A 141 -4.87 30.77 -16.57
N GLN A 142 -4.18 31.61 -15.79
CA GLN A 142 -2.84 31.31 -15.28
C GLN A 142 -2.91 30.18 -14.24
N THR A 143 -2.96 28.96 -14.72
CA THR A 143 -2.99 27.78 -13.86
C THR A 143 -1.62 27.09 -13.77
N ASN A 144 -0.66 27.42 -14.65
CA ASN A 144 0.65 26.74 -14.77
C ASN A 144 0.51 25.20 -14.74
N CYS A 145 -0.60 24.69 -15.28
CA CYS A 145 -0.92 23.28 -15.25
C CYS A 145 -0.48 22.61 -16.55
N THR A 146 0.25 21.51 -16.41
CA THR A 146 0.48 20.56 -17.49
C THR A 146 -0.48 19.40 -17.30
N ASP A 147 -1.22 19.03 -18.34
CA ASP A 147 -1.97 17.77 -18.32
C ASP A 147 -0.99 16.59 -18.49
N TYR A 148 -0.66 15.96 -17.37
CA TYR A 148 0.26 14.83 -17.33
C TYR A 148 -0.39 13.51 -17.74
N MET A 149 -1.72 13.40 -17.76
CA MET A 149 -2.38 12.10 -18.00
C MET A 149 -2.13 11.56 -19.42
N PRO A 150 -2.23 12.36 -20.50
CA PRO A 150 -1.85 11.92 -21.84
C PRO A 150 -0.38 11.51 -21.92
N GLN A 151 0.51 12.30 -21.31
CA GLN A 151 1.96 12.03 -21.35
C GLN A 151 2.32 10.75 -20.59
N TRP A 152 1.74 10.55 -19.42
CA TRP A 152 1.91 9.36 -18.61
C TRP A 152 1.41 8.10 -19.34
N ARG A 153 0.25 8.17 -20.01
CA ARG A 153 -0.23 7.07 -20.86
C ARG A 153 0.70 6.79 -22.03
N ALA A 154 1.17 7.82 -22.73
CA ALA A 154 2.10 7.69 -23.86
C ALA A 154 3.45 7.07 -23.45
N ARG A 155 3.85 7.22 -22.18
CA ARG A 155 5.07 6.62 -21.59
C ARG A 155 4.83 5.25 -20.98
N GLY A 156 3.71 4.59 -21.26
CA GLY A 156 3.41 3.26 -20.73
C GLY A 156 3.09 3.26 -19.23
N GLY A 157 2.62 4.37 -18.67
CA GLY A 157 2.26 4.48 -17.25
C GLY A 157 3.44 4.73 -16.32
N VAL A 158 4.54 5.28 -16.85
CA VAL A 158 5.77 5.58 -16.10
C VAL A 158 6.09 7.07 -16.18
N GLY A 159 6.56 7.64 -15.08
CA GLY A 159 7.03 9.02 -14.99
C GLY A 159 6.17 9.91 -14.09
N PRO A 160 6.64 11.12 -13.80
CA PRO A 160 6.00 11.99 -12.83
C PRO A 160 4.66 12.52 -13.36
N LEU A 161 3.66 12.51 -12.49
CA LEU A 161 2.31 13.03 -12.74
C LEU A 161 2.12 14.44 -12.19
N ASN A 162 3.19 15.04 -11.70
CA ASN A 162 3.23 16.38 -11.15
C ASN A 162 4.64 16.98 -11.32
N GLN A 163 4.77 18.27 -11.03
CA GLN A 163 6.04 19.01 -11.06
C GLN A 163 6.97 18.71 -9.87
N ILE A 164 6.61 17.78 -8.96
CA ILE A 164 7.47 17.47 -7.82
C ILE A 164 8.56 16.52 -8.31
N VAL A 165 9.56 17.12 -8.95
CA VAL A 165 10.90 16.55 -9.09
C VAL A 165 11.65 17.04 -7.85
N ASN A 166 11.96 16.13 -6.93
CA ASN A 166 13.13 16.23 -6.07
C ASN A 166 13.38 14.82 -5.54
N PHE A 167 14.41 14.18 -6.11
CA PHE A 167 15.05 12.99 -5.56
C PHE A 167 15.94 13.40 -4.39
#